data_AF-W1WFU8-F1
#
_entry.id   AF-W1WFU8-F1
#
_cell.length_a   1.000
_cell.length_b   1.000
_cell.length_c   1.000
_cell.angle_alpha   90.00
_cell.angle_beta   90.00
_cell.angle_gamma   90.00
#
_symmetry.space_group_name_H-M   'P 1'
#
loop_
_entity.id
_entity.type
_entity.pdbx_description
1 polymer ?
#
loop_
_entity_poly.entity_id
_entity_poly.type
_entity_poly.pdbx_seq_one_letter_code
_entity_poly.pdbx_strand_id
1 'polypeptide(L)'
;MKENKVNVKLILNDSEKICEANIGDNLLDIIRKNNIDFDTPCNGNGSCGKCRCKIKENTEIGASSKKHLNKSELISGIRLACDTEIKSDLTVELSNKIKDMTVLISGVEKEFKINPSVQKHYIVLEKPTLDDQRDDLMRIKDFLKEYLKIENIDIDLNVLRKIPKALREDNYNITVTMFDNKIIDIEPKDTTNNNYGLAIDIGTTTIAVYLLSLYDGSQIDVISEVNNQRNYGADVISRINYTLENPDGLKKLNASIVSQLNNIVKNIAKRNNINIDNIYDTVIVGNTTMIHLLLGIDPENIAKAPYISGFTEAMELNPKDIGFSFKSNISIMPGVSSYVGSDITAGILSSGMLESEKYSLLLDLGTNGEMAIGNKDEVITCSTAAGPAFEGANIKHGVGGILGAISKIDLSKEEKIETIGNQPPCGICGSGVLDAVSEMIKYSLIDETGRMFDEEDDDFEFEEYEYLTKDLVEIDGMKQYVLAKDSKGDVISFTQKDVREVQLAKAAINAGIQILVKEKDLDFNDLEYLYLGGGFGNYMNVQSSLQIGMIPLELDGKIKSIGNCAGSGAKMYLLSKEYRNLIIDKVNTSKYIELSNRKEFQDYFVNGMMMERIYEPAQKYTQNQGITVDTF
;
A
#
# COMPACT_ATOMS: atom_id res chain seq x y z
N MET A 1 34.37 27.06 -17.78
CA MET A 1 33.56 26.42 -18.84
C MET A 1 32.17 27.00 -18.74
N LYS A 2 31.61 27.57 -19.80
CA LYS A 2 30.20 28.03 -19.79
C LYS A 2 29.34 26.77 -19.70
N GLU A 3 28.54 26.65 -18.66
CA GLU A 3 27.54 25.60 -18.55
C GLU A 3 26.60 25.73 -19.75
N ASN A 4 26.59 24.73 -20.65
CA ASN A 4 25.65 24.66 -21.76
C ASN A 4 24.28 24.27 -21.18
N LYS A 5 23.63 25.24 -20.55
CA LYS A 5 22.28 25.11 -20.01
C LYS A 5 21.25 25.33 -21.11
N VAL A 6 20.21 24.50 -21.08
CA VAL A 6 19.04 24.56 -21.96
C VAL A 6 17.78 24.52 -21.11
N ASN A 7 16.67 24.98 -21.67
CA ASN A 7 15.38 25.02 -21.01
C ASN A 7 14.52 23.84 -21.43
N VAL A 8 14.05 23.07 -20.45
CA VAL A 8 13.04 22.04 -20.65
C VAL A 8 11.72 22.56 -20.09
N LYS A 9 10.76 22.80 -20.97
CA LYS A 9 9.39 23.18 -20.64
C LYS A 9 8.54 21.92 -20.49
N LEU A 10 8.23 21.57 -19.25
CA LEU A 10 7.35 20.45 -18.91
C LEU A 10 5.90 20.95 -18.83
N ILE A 11 5.02 20.36 -19.65
CA ILE A 11 3.59 20.68 -19.69
C ILE A 11 2.81 19.52 -19.08
N LEU A 12 2.05 19.80 -18.03
CA LEU A 12 1.26 18.82 -17.28
C LEU A 12 -0.15 19.38 -17.04
N ASN A 13 -1.18 18.82 -17.68
CA ASN A 13 -2.59 19.19 -17.50
C ASN A 13 -2.80 20.73 -17.47
N ASP A 14 -2.32 21.43 -18.50
CA ASP A 14 -2.35 22.89 -18.69
C ASP A 14 -1.50 23.74 -17.73
N SER A 15 -0.75 23.11 -16.81
CA SER A 15 0.29 23.77 -16.02
C SER A 15 1.65 23.65 -16.71
N GLU A 16 2.44 24.72 -16.67
CA GLU A 16 3.76 24.79 -17.29
C GLU A 16 4.83 24.96 -16.22
N LYS A 17 5.88 24.13 -16.30
CA LYS A 17 7.09 24.27 -15.47
C LYS A 17 8.31 24.37 -16.37
N ILE A 18 9.08 25.43 -16.21
CA ILE A 18 10.35 25.62 -16.92
C ILE A 18 11.47 25.16 -15.99
N CYS A 19 12.29 24.25 -16.51
CA CYS A 19 13.38 23.62 -15.79
C CYS A 19 14.69 23.89 -16.54
N GLU A 20 15.75 24.24 -15.83
CA GLU A 20 17.10 24.26 -16.40
C GLU A 20 17.66 22.83 -16.42
N ALA A 21 18.24 22.44 -17.55
CA ALA A 21 18.96 21.18 -17.74
C ALA A 21 20.29 21.42 -18.44
N ASN A 22 21.26 20.51 -18.24
CA ASN A 22 22.49 20.53 -19.02
C ASN A 22 22.30 19.72 -20.31
N ILE A 23 22.99 20.12 -21.37
CA ILE A 23 23.14 19.25 -22.55
C ILE A 23 23.77 17.92 -22.11
N GLY A 24 23.14 16.81 -22.49
CA GLY A 24 23.52 15.45 -22.10
C GLY A 24 22.72 14.88 -20.92
N ASP A 25 21.94 15.72 -20.20
CA ASP A 25 21.08 15.22 -19.13
C ASP A 25 19.97 14.31 -19.70
N ASN A 26 19.60 13.28 -18.94
CA ASN A 26 18.47 12.43 -19.27
C ASN A 26 17.15 13.14 -18.94
N LEU A 27 16.17 13.08 -19.85
CA LEU A 27 14.87 13.75 -19.66
C LEU A 27 14.12 13.21 -18.43
N LEU A 28 14.20 11.91 -18.16
CA LEU A 28 13.57 11.34 -16.97
C LEU A 28 14.15 11.94 -15.67
N ASP A 29 15.46 12.16 -15.59
CA ASP A 29 16.07 12.76 -14.39
C ASP A 29 15.63 14.21 -14.18
N ILE A 30 15.40 14.97 -15.25
CA ILE A 30 14.82 16.32 -15.16
C ILE A 30 13.38 16.28 -14.64
N ILE A 31 12.57 15.35 -15.13
CA ILE A 31 11.20 15.14 -14.64
C ILE A 31 11.21 14.79 -13.14
N ARG A 32 12.07 13.85 -12.74
CA ARG A 32 12.26 13.39 -11.34
C ARG A 32 12.69 14.52 -10.40
N LYS A 33 13.74 15.27 -10.77
CA LYS A 33 14.25 16.42 -9.98
C LYS A 33 13.18 17.48 -9.73
N ASN A 34 12.15 17.53 -10.58
CA ASN A 34 11.08 18.51 -10.50
C ASN A 34 9.83 17.97 -9.78
N ASN A 35 9.90 16.78 -9.17
CA ASN A 35 8.82 16.11 -8.44
C ASN A 35 7.54 16.02 -9.26
N ILE A 36 7.66 15.68 -10.55
CA ILE A 36 6.52 15.41 -11.42
C ILE A 36 6.31 13.91 -11.47
N ASP A 37 5.13 13.47 -11.03
CA ASP A 37 4.75 12.06 -11.09
C ASP A 37 4.72 11.57 -12.53
N PHE A 38 5.49 10.51 -12.79
CA PHE A 38 5.67 9.98 -14.13
C PHE A 38 5.81 8.46 -14.09
N ASP A 39 5.21 7.75 -15.07
CA ASP A 39 5.11 6.29 -15.01
C ASP A 39 6.41 5.60 -15.43
N THR A 40 7.24 5.22 -14.45
CA THR A 40 8.58 4.65 -14.69
C THR A 40 8.85 3.33 -13.95
N PRO A 41 8.09 2.25 -14.23
CA PRO A 41 8.17 1.04 -13.42
C PRO A 41 9.50 0.29 -13.53
N CYS A 42 10.20 0.38 -14.67
CA CYS A 42 11.54 -0.20 -14.82
C CYS A 42 12.68 0.71 -14.33
N ASN A 43 12.37 1.77 -13.58
CA ASN A 43 13.33 2.75 -13.09
C ASN A 43 14.20 3.47 -14.15
N GLY A 44 13.81 3.39 -15.43
CA GLY A 44 14.55 4.01 -16.52
C GLY A 44 15.47 3.06 -17.29
N ASN A 45 15.45 1.76 -16.99
CA ASN A 45 16.23 0.73 -17.71
C ASN A 45 15.75 0.47 -19.16
N GLY A 46 14.72 1.18 -19.62
CA GLY A 46 14.23 1.10 -20.99
C GLY A 46 13.59 -0.25 -21.37
N SER A 47 13.22 -1.08 -20.37
CA SER A 47 12.70 -2.44 -20.58
C SER A 47 11.17 -2.56 -20.61
N CYS A 48 10.44 -1.59 -20.05
CA CYS A 48 8.98 -1.67 -19.92
C CYS A 48 8.18 -0.88 -20.96
N GLY A 49 8.79 0.13 -21.60
CA GLY A 49 8.09 1.00 -22.56
C GLY A 49 7.02 1.94 -21.98
N LYS A 50 6.93 2.09 -20.65
CA LYS A 50 5.83 2.85 -19.99
C LYS A 50 6.12 4.35 -19.80
N CYS A 51 7.40 4.77 -19.82
CA CYS A 51 7.85 6.15 -19.60
C CYS A 51 7.52 7.12 -20.77
N ARG A 52 6.31 7.05 -21.34
CA ARG A 52 5.90 7.74 -22.57
C ARG A 52 5.67 9.23 -22.32
N CYS A 53 6.32 10.07 -23.12
CA CYS A 53 6.11 11.51 -23.17
C CYS A 53 6.01 11.94 -24.63
N LYS A 54 5.39 13.08 -24.89
CA LYS A 54 5.34 13.67 -26.23
C LYS A 54 6.25 14.88 -26.28
N ILE A 55 7.18 14.87 -27.22
CA ILE A 55 8.13 15.96 -27.44
C ILE A 55 7.71 16.69 -28.70
N LYS A 56 7.61 18.02 -28.63
CA LYS A 56 7.18 18.83 -29.80
C LYS A 56 8.30 18.97 -30.83
N GLU A 57 9.52 19.03 -30.36
CA GLU A 57 10.72 19.17 -31.16
C GLU A 57 11.16 17.81 -31.72
N ASN A 58 11.87 17.84 -32.84
CA ASN A 58 12.45 16.63 -33.41
C ASN A 58 13.64 16.14 -32.58
N THR A 59 13.42 15.08 -31.83
CA THR A 59 14.46 14.39 -31.06
C THR A 59 14.83 13.05 -31.70
N GLU A 60 16.08 12.66 -31.51
CA GLU A 60 16.56 11.32 -31.86
C GLU A 60 15.69 10.24 -31.20
N ILE A 61 15.43 9.17 -31.94
CA ILE A 61 14.66 8.04 -31.43
C ILE A 61 15.66 7.05 -30.83
N GLY A 62 15.67 6.96 -29.50
CA GLY A 62 16.47 6.01 -28.76
C GLY A 62 16.08 4.55 -29.04
N ALA A 63 16.94 3.62 -28.61
CA ALA A 63 16.82 2.20 -28.95
C ALA A 63 15.58 1.55 -28.29
N SER A 64 15.31 1.88 -27.04
CA SER A 64 14.14 1.39 -26.32
C SER A 64 12.84 1.96 -26.90
N SER A 65 12.85 3.23 -27.32
CA SER A 65 11.71 3.85 -28.00
C SER A 65 11.36 3.09 -29.29
N LYS A 66 12.36 2.67 -30.08
CA LYS A 66 12.12 1.83 -31.28
C LYS A 66 11.59 0.44 -30.96
N LYS A 67 11.96 -0.12 -29.81
CA LYS A 67 11.56 -1.47 -29.40
C LYS A 67 10.11 -1.53 -28.90
N HIS A 68 9.67 -0.50 -28.18
CA HIS A 68 8.39 -0.55 -27.44
C HIS A 68 7.28 0.32 -28.02
N LEU A 69 7.61 1.29 -28.88
CA LEU A 69 6.62 2.19 -29.49
C LEU A 69 6.35 1.80 -30.94
N ASN A 70 5.09 1.92 -31.35
CA ASN A 70 4.71 1.66 -32.72
C ASN A 70 5.06 2.86 -33.64
N LYS A 71 4.90 2.67 -34.96
CA LYS A 71 5.26 3.70 -35.94
C LYS A 71 4.43 4.99 -35.80
N SER A 72 3.14 4.89 -35.52
CA SER A 72 2.27 6.07 -35.41
C SER A 72 2.61 6.91 -34.18
N GLU A 73 2.90 6.26 -33.05
CA GLU A 73 3.38 6.89 -31.82
C GLU A 73 4.67 7.69 -32.10
N LEU A 74 5.68 7.05 -32.70
CA LEU A 74 6.97 7.69 -33.00
C LEU A 74 6.82 8.91 -33.94
N ILE A 75 5.96 8.81 -34.96
CA ILE A 75 5.66 9.90 -35.91
C ILE A 75 4.97 11.07 -35.19
N SER A 76 4.09 10.78 -34.22
CA SER A 76 3.37 11.81 -33.46
C SER A 76 4.21 12.53 -32.38
N GLY A 77 5.52 12.22 -32.31
CA GLY A 77 6.44 12.82 -31.35
C GLY A 77 6.51 12.09 -30.00
N ILE A 78 5.93 10.90 -29.87
CA ILE A 78 6.02 10.11 -28.64
C ILE A 78 7.42 9.50 -28.51
N ARG A 79 8.00 9.63 -27.33
CA ARG A 79 9.31 9.09 -26.94
C ARG A 79 9.23 8.49 -25.54
N LEU A 80 10.19 7.63 -25.23
CA LEU A 80 10.42 7.17 -23.87
C LEU A 80 11.36 8.17 -23.16
N ALA A 81 10.89 8.83 -22.10
CA ALA A 81 11.68 9.83 -21.37
C ALA A 81 12.99 9.25 -20.82
N CYS A 82 12.96 7.98 -20.39
CA CYS A 82 14.10 7.23 -19.91
C CYS A 82 15.19 6.97 -20.98
N ASP A 83 14.83 7.07 -22.25
CA ASP A 83 15.68 6.83 -23.43
C ASP A 83 15.83 8.12 -24.26
N THR A 84 15.68 9.29 -23.62
CA THR A 84 15.78 10.60 -24.27
C THR A 84 16.85 11.45 -23.59
N GLU A 85 17.89 11.80 -24.36
CA GLU A 85 18.95 12.74 -23.96
C GLU A 85 18.60 14.17 -24.39
N ILE A 86 18.84 15.14 -23.51
CA ILE A 86 18.57 16.55 -23.76
C ILE A 86 19.72 17.16 -24.55
N LYS A 87 19.46 17.60 -25.78
CA LYS A 87 20.47 18.25 -26.66
C LYS A 87 20.20 19.73 -26.95
N SER A 88 18.98 20.19 -26.71
CA SER A 88 18.50 21.56 -26.95
C SER A 88 17.35 21.88 -26.02
N ASP A 89 16.77 23.08 -26.14
CA ASP A 89 15.50 23.39 -25.51
C ASP A 89 14.42 22.39 -25.98
N LEU A 90 13.60 21.90 -25.05
CA LEU A 90 12.54 20.92 -25.31
C LEU A 90 11.23 21.36 -24.68
N THR A 91 10.13 21.12 -25.40
CA THR A 91 8.77 21.20 -24.88
C THR A 91 8.21 19.78 -24.78
N VAL A 92 7.99 19.34 -23.55
CA VAL A 92 7.57 17.97 -23.24
C VAL A 92 6.17 17.99 -22.65
N GLU A 93 5.21 17.40 -23.37
CA GLU A 93 3.87 17.12 -22.90
C GLU A 93 3.87 15.78 -22.16
N LEU A 94 3.50 15.83 -20.88
CA LEU A 94 3.40 14.67 -20.00
C LEU A 94 1.92 14.31 -19.81
N SER A 95 1.56 13.06 -20.10
CA SER A 95 0.22 12.54 -19.82
C SER A 95 0.15 12.05 -18.39
N ASN A 96 -0.48 12.81 -17.49
CA ASN A 96 -0.63 12.39 -16.10
C ASN A 96 -1.94 11.63 -15.90
N LYS A 97 -1.91 10.31 -16.10
CA LYS A 97 -3.05 9.42 -15.80
C LYS A 97 -3.16 9.03 -14.31
N ILE A 98 -2.24 9.50 -13.46
CA ILE A 98 -2.00 8.91 -12.14
C ILE A 98 -2.68 9.70 -11.00
N LYS A 99 -3.04 10.97 -11.22
CA LYS A 99 -3.73 11.80 -10.21
C LYS A 99 -5.07 11.23 -9.73
N ASP A 100 -5.66 10.31 -10.49
CA ASP A 100 -6.98 9.74 -10.23
C ASP A 100 -6.92 8.30 -9.67
N MET A 101 -5.81 7.92 -9.02
CA MET A 101 -5.70 6.61 -8.35
C MET A 101 -6.65 6.57 -7.14
N THR A 102 -7.49 5.54 -7.11
CA THR A 102 -8.35 5.25 -5.96
C THR A 102 -7.46 4.72 -4.83
N VAL A 103 -7.28 5.52 -3.78
CA VAL A 103 -6.56 5.08 -2.59
C VAL A 103 -7.52 4.55 -1.53
N LEU A 104 -7.20 3.38 -1.00
CA LEU A 104 -7.86 2.82 0.17
C LEU A 104 -7.36 3.50 1.45
N ILE A 105 -8.21 4.36 2.01
CA ILE A 105 -7.90 5.12 3.23
C ILE A 105 -8.69 4.57 4.44
N SER A 106 -9.85 3.98 4.20
CA SER A 106 -10.70 3.38 5.22
C SER A 106 -10.30 1.94 5.50
N GLY A 107 -10.15 1.61 6.78
CA GLY A 107 -10.10 0.24 7.29
C GLY A 107 -11.31 -0.05 8.18
N VAL A 108 -11.44 -1.29 8.65
CA VAL A 108 -12.41 -1.60 9.71
C VAL A 108 -11.98 -0.86 10.99
N GLU A 109 -12.89 -0.05 11.52
CA GLU A 109 -12.71 0.62 12.80
C GLU A 109 -13.22 -0.30 13.91
N LYS A 110 -12.37 -0.51 14.92
CA LYS A 110 -12.69 -1.34 16.08
C LYS A 110 -12.82 -0.45 17.30
N GLU A 111 -13.83 -0.70 18.13
CA GLU A 111 -13.92 -0.03 19.42
C GLU A 111 -12.89 -0.60 20.39
N PHE A 112 -12.10 0.28 20.99
CA PHE A 112 -11.16 -0.08 22.05
C PHE A 112 -10.98 1.06 23.05
N LYS A 113 -10.37 0.72 24.20
CA LYS A 113 -10.07 1.70 25.23
C LYS A 113 -8.95 2.64 24.78
N ILE A 114 -9.28 3.92 24.66
CA ILE A 114 -8.31 4.99 24.40
C ILE A 114 -7.45 5.20 25.64
N ASN A 115 -6.15 4.95 25.51
CA ASN A 115 -5.14 5.15 26.53
C ASN A 115 -3.78 5.42 25.86
N PRO A 116 -3.61 6.57 25.18
CA PRO A 116 -2.40 6.91 24.44
C PRO A 116 -1.21 7.18 25.37
N SER A 117 0.01 7.04 24.81
CA SER A 117 1.28 7.40 25.49
C SER A 117 1.31 8.85 25.95
N VAL A 118 0.76 9.76 25.13
CA VAL A 118 0.64 11.19 25.45
C VAL A 118 -0.70 11.52 26.08
N GLN A 119 -0.68 12.11 27.28
CA GLN A 119 -1.87 12.56 27.99
C GLN A 119 -1.72 14.01 28.46
N LYS A 120 -2.82 14.76 28.41
CA LYS A 120 -2.90 16.11 28.98
C LYS A 120 -3.70 16.09 30.27
N HIS A 121 -3.17 16.73 31.30
CA HIS A 121 -3.83 16.90 32.59
C HIS A 121 -3.99 18.37 32.89
N TYR A 122 -5.23 18.85 32.91
CA TYR A 122 -5.54 20.16 33.46
C TYR A 122 -5.53 20.09 34.99
N ILE A 123 -4.67 20.91 35.61
CA ILE A 123 -4.43 20.90 37.05
C ILE A 123 -4.54 22.31 37.62
N VAL A 124 -5.08 22.37 38.83
CA VAL A 124 -5.24 23.61 39.61
C VAL A 124 -4.31 23.51 40.80
N LEU A 125 -3.25 24.31 40.80
CA LEU A 125 -2.22 24.29 41.84
C LEU A 125 -2.49 25.34 42.92
N GLU A 126 -2.13 25.02 44.16
CA GLU A 126 -2.13 25.99 45.25
C GLU A 126 -1.11 27.09 45.01
N LYS A 127 -1.50 28.35 45.21
CA LYS A 127 -0.62 29.50 45.03
C LYS A 127 0.49 29.51 46.10
N PRO A 128 1.72 29.94 45.77
CA PRO A 128 2.78 30.05 46.75
C PRO A 128 2.43 31.10 47.81
N THR A 129 2.83 30.82 49.04
CA THR A 129 2.65 31.72 50.20
C THR A 129 3.96 31.81 50.98
N LEU A 130 3.99 32.62 52.04
CA LEU A 130 5.15 32.63 52.95
C LEU A 130 5.30 31.29 53.70
N ASP A 131 4.20 30.55 53.88
CA ASP A 131 4.16 29.24 54.55
C ASP A 131 4.45 28.08 53.57
N ASP A 132 4.20 28.25 52.27
CA ASP A 132 4.52 27.30 51.21
C ASP A 132 5.43 27.92 50.13
N GLN A 133 6.74 27.75 50.34
CA GLN A 133 7.80 28.27 49.48
C GLN A 133 8.39 27.21 48.52
N ARG A 134 7.69 26.11 48.25
CA ARG A 134 8.12 25.12 47.25
C ARG A 134 8.29 25.79 45.88
N ASP A 135 9.33 25.39 45.15
CA ASP A 135 9.55 25.85 43.78
C ASP A 135 8.45 25.34 42.82
N ASP A 136 8.35 26.00 41.66
CA ASP A 136 7.29 25.76 40.69
C ASP A 136 7.28 24.31 40.16
N LEU A 137 8.46 23.67 39.99
CA LEU A 137 8.55 22.29 39.51
C LEU A 137 8.13 21.30 40.61
N MET A 138 8.60 21.50 41.84
CA MET A 138 8.23 20.67 42.99
C MET A 138 6.72 20.71 43.21
N ARG A 139 6.10 21.90 43.08
CA ARG A 139 4.66 22.10 43.19
C ARG A 139 3.86 21.28 42.17
N ILE A 140 4.34 21.23 40.92
CA ILE A 140 3.76 20.37 39.88
C ILE A 140 3.96 18.89 40.23
N LYS A 141 5.19 18.48 40.56
CA LYS A 141 5.54 17.08 40.83
C LYS A 141 4.76 16.51 42.02
N ASP A 142 4.60 17.28 43.08
CA ASP A 142 3.82 16.90 44.26
C ASP A 142 2.35 16.67 43.87
N PHE A 143 1.75 17.57 43.09
CA PHE A 143 0.37 17.41 42.62
C PHE A 143 0.20 16.14 41.76
N LEU A 144 1.08 15.94 40.77
CA LEU A 144 1.02 14.77 39.90
C LEU A 144 1.19 13.46 40.69
N LYS A 145 2.07 13.44 41.69
CA LYS A 145 2.27 12.29 42.56
C LYS A 145 1.08 12.04 43.49
N GLU A 146 0.58 13.07 44.15
CA GLU A 146 -0.47 12.93 45.16
C GLU A 146 -1.82 12.57 44.53
N TYR A 147 -2.20 13.27 43.46
CA TYR A 147 -3.54 13.16 42.87
C TYR A 147 -3.61 12.24 41.67
N LEU A 148 -2.58 12.19 40.83
CA LEU A 148 -2.56 11.34 39.61
C LEU A 148 -1.74 10.06 39.77
N LYS A 149 -1.06 9.87 40.91
CA LYS A 149 -0.22 8.70 41.21
C LYS A 149 0.90 8.48 40.19
N ILE A 150 1.37 9.55 39.56
CA ILE A 150 2.50 9.51 38.63
C ILE A 150 3.79 9.75 39.41
N GLU A 151 4.70 8.77 39.38
CA GLU A 151 6.01 8.83 40.05
C GLU A 151 7.16 8.90 39.04
N ASN A 152 8.38 9.12 39.53
CA ASN A 152 9.61 9.19 38.71
C ASN A 152 9.50 10.18 37.54
N ILE A 153 9.00 11.39 37.84
CA ILE A 153 8.70 12.40 36.82
C ILE A 153 9.99 13.04 36.29
N ASP A 154 10.22 12.85 34.99
CA ASP A 154 11.26 13.53 34.22
C ASP A 154 10.70 14.78 33.50
N ILE A 155 11.57 15.69 33.07
CA ILE A 155 11.19 16.91 32.37
C ILE A 155 12.24 17.38 31.39
N ASP A 156 11.80 17.81 30.20
CA ASP A 156 12.69 18.46 29.23
C ASP A 156 13.06 19.88 29.64
N LEU A 157 14.33 20.26 29.43
CA LEU A 157 14.84 21.61 29.72
C LEU A 157 14.02 22.72 29.04
N ASN A 158 13.51 22.47 27.84
CA ASN A 158 12.67 23.44 27.12
C ASN A 158 11.33 23.67 27.81
N VAL A 159 10.79 22.66 28.48
CA VAL A 159 9.56 22.77 29.27
C VAL A 159 9.84 23.46 30.59
N LEU A 160 10.95 23.11 31.26
CA LEU A 160 11.38 23.76 32.50
C LEU A 160 11.49 25.28 32.35
N ARG A 161 11.92 25.76 31.17
CA ARG A 161 11.97 27.19 30.83
C ARG A 161 10.58 27.86 30.72
N LYS A 162 9.53 27.11 30.38
CA LYS A 162 8.16 27.60 30.23
C LYS A 162 7.43 27.71 31.57
N ILE A 163 7.75 26.82 32.52
CA ILE A 163 7.02 26.64 33.80
C ILE A 163 6.71 27.97 34.50
N PRO A 164 7.69 28.85 34.84
CA PRO A 164 7.40 30.00 35.68
C PRO A 164 6.38 30.97 35.07
N LYS A 165 6.39 31.09 33.74
CA LYS A 165 5.46 31.95 33.01
C LYS A 165 4.08 31.31 32.92
N ALA A 166 4.01 30.04 32.52
CA ALA A 166 2.76 29.30 32.37
C ALA A 166 1.93 29.28 33.67
N LEU A 167 2.57 29.05 34.82
CA LEU A 167 1.87 29.05 36.12
C LEU A 167 1.24 30.41 36.44
N ARG A 168 1.89 31.51 36.07
CA ARG A 168 1.44 32.86 36.45
C ARG A 168 0.42 33.44 35.49
N GLU A 169 0.43 33.02 34.21
CA GLU A 169 -0.47 33.54 33.17
C GLU A 169 -1.95 33.26 33.46
N ASP A 170 -2.27 32.13 34.10
CA ASP A 170 -3.65 31.77 34.46
C ASP A 170 -3.81 31.39 35.94
N ASN A 171 -3.18 32.15 36.84
CA ASN A 171 -3.38 32.02 38.29
C ASN A 171 -3.16 30.59 38.85
N TYR A 172 -2.13 29.90 38.37
CA TYR A 172 -1.75 28.53 38.76
C TYR A 172 -2.70 27.42 38.24
N ASN A 173 -3.55 27.76 37.26
CA ASN A 173 -4.27 26.79 36.45
C ASN A 173 -3.47 26.52 35.17
N ILE A 174 -3.07 25.26 34.98
CA ILE A 174 -2.20 24.88 33.87
C ILE A 174 -2.63 23.53 33.29
N THR A 175 -2.27 23.29 32.04
CA THR A 175 -2.31 21.96 31.44
C THR A 175 -0.90 21.42 31.31
N VAL A 176 -0.67 20.24 31.87
CA VAL A 176 0.60 19.51 31.80
C VAL A 176 0.45 18.40 30.74
N THR A 177 1.36 18.37 29.77
CA THR A 177 1.41 17.31 28.75
C THR A 177 2.48 16.31 29.12
N MET A 178 2.08 15.05 29.27
CA MET A 178 2.90 13.93 29.69
C MET A 178 3.09 12.97 28.53
N PHE A 179 4.31 12.51 28.29
CA PHE A 179 4.61 11.28 27.55
C PHE A 179 5.09 10.24 28.57
N ASP A 180 4.25 9.26 28.86
CA ASP A 180 4.43 8.36 30.00
C ASP A 180 4.71 9.11 31.32
N ASN A 181 5.92 9.00 31.88
CA ASN A 181 6.33 9.66 33.12
C ASN A 181 7.12 10.97 32.88
N LYS A 182 7.16 11.48 31.65
CA LYS A 182 7.95 12.67 31.29
C LYS A 182 7.05 13.85 30.94
N ILE A 183 7.30 15.01 31.55
CA ILE A 183 6.65 16.26 31.16
C ILE A 183 7.30 16.77 29.87
N ILE A 184 6.53 16.76 28.78
CA ILE A 184 6.98 17.18 27.44
C ILE A 184 6.43 18.55 27.02
N ASP A 185 5.38 19.04 27.67
CA ASP A 185 4.90 20.41 27.47
C ASP A 185 4.09 20.95 28.67
N ILE A 186 3.97 22.26 28.73
CA ILE A 186 3.16 22.96 29.73
C ILE A 186 2.53 24.21 29.12
N GLU A 187 1.23 24.38 29.34
CA GLU A 187 0.42 25.48 28.81
C GLU A 187 -0.42 26.12 29.94
N PRO A 188 -0.68 27.44 29.89
CA PRO A 188 -1.67 28.05 30.77
C PRO A 188 -3.09 27.61 30.36
N LYS A 189 -4.04 27.65 31.32
CA LYS A 189 -5.47 27.29 31.11
C LYS A 189 -5.67 25.81 30.80
N ASP A 190 -6.93 25.44 30.53
CA ASP A 190 -7.30 24.12 30.05
C ASP A 190 -7.12 24.03 28.53
N THR A 191 -6.14 23.24 28.11
CA THR A 191 -5.84 22.92 26.71
C THR A 191 -5.92 21.41 26.44
N THR A 192 -6.61 20.66 27.29
CA THR A 192 -6.70 19.18 27.21
C THR A 192 -7.20 18.68 25.87
N ASN A 193 -8.15 19.39 25.25
CA ASN A 193 -8.70 19.07 23.92
C ASN A 193 -7.73 19.34 22.75
N ASN A 194 -6.62 20.05 22.98
CA ASN A 194 -5.60 20.34 21.98
C ASN A 194 -4.47 19.31 22.06
N ASN A 195 -4.81 18.03 21.93
CA ASN A 195 -3.87 16.92 22.04
C ASN A 195 -4.01 16.03 20.79
N TYR A 196 -3.04 16.11 19.88
CA TYR A 196 -3.14 15.43 18.59
C TYR A 196 -1.97 14.48 18.36
N GLY A 197 -2.21 13.47 17.54
CA GLY A 197 -1.19 12.55 17.06
C GLY A 197 -1.42 12.16 15.61
N LEU A 198 -0.41 11.51 15.03
CA LEU A 198 -0.43 11.06 13.65
C LEU A 198 -0.22 9.55 13.58
N ALA A 199 -1.05 8.86 12.81
CA ALA A 199 -0.76 7.52 12.34
C ALA A 199 -0.40 7.60 10.85
N ILE A 200 0.76 7.07 10.47
CA ILE A 200 1.30 7.18 9.12
C ILE A 200 1.57 5.77 8.59
N ASP A 201 0.95 5.45 7.48
CA ASP A 201 1.19 4.23 6.70
C ASP A 201 1.97 4.59 5.43
N ILE A 202 3.20 4.06 5.32
CA ILE A 202 4.09 4.25 4.18
C ILE A 202 4.07 2.98 3.32
N GLY A 203 3.15 2.96 2.38
CA GLY A 203 3.15 1.98 1.29
C GLY A 203 4.17 2.31 0.21
N THR A 204 4.49 1.31 -0.60
CA THR A 204 5.37 1.47 -1.76
C THR A 204 4.76 2.46 -2.75
N THR A 205 3.47 2.34 -3.06
CA THR A 205 2.79 3.22 -4.02
C THR A 205 2.17 4.45 -3.38
N THR A 206 1.73 4.34 -2.13
CA THR A 206 0.84 5.32 -1.50
C THR A 206 1.21 5.54 -0.05
N ILE A 207 1.05 6.77 0.42
CA ILE A 207 1.20 7.16 1.82
C ILE A 207 -0.17 7.59 2.34
N ALA A 208 -0.56 7.12 3.52
CA ALA A 208 -1.74 7.59 4.24
C ALA A 208 -1.33 8.19 5.59
N VAL A 209 -1.83 9.40 5.89
CA VAL A 209 -1.58 10.11 7.14
C VAL A 209 -2.91 10.45 7.80
N TYR A 210 -3.14 9.84 8.96
CA TYR A 210 -4.33 10.03 9.78
C TYR A 210 -3.99 10.98 10.93
N LEU A 211 -4.75 12.07 11.03
CA LEU A 211 -4.69 13.00 12.16
C LEU A 211 -5.75 12.61 13.17
N LEU A 212 -5.32 12.30 14.39
CA LEU A 212 -6.17 11.82 15.47
C LEU A 212 -6.14 12.76 16.67
N SER A 213 -7.26 12.86 17.37
CA SER A 213 -7.34 13.39 18.73
C SER A 213 -6.87 12.33 19.71
N LEU A 214 -5.83 12.64 20.48
CA LEU A 214 -5.35 11.79 21.58
C LEU A 214 -6.19 11.97 22.85
N TYR A 215 -7.17 12.89 22.85
CA TYR A 215 -8.08 13.08 23.97
C TYR A 215 -9.20 12.04 23.98
N ASP A 216 -9.82 11.80 22.81
CA ASP A 216 -11.01 10.95 22.66
C ASP A 216 -10.86 9.87 21.58
N GLY A 217 -9.73 9.82 20.87
CA GLY A 217 -9.46 8.86 19.80
C GLY A 217 -10.10 9.21 18.45
N SER A 218 -10.80 10.33 18.34
CA SER A 218 -11.50 10.68 17.10
C SER A 218 -10.52 10.96 15.95
N GLN A 219 -10.85 10.48 14.76
CA GLN A 219 -10.15 10.85 13.53
C GLN A 219 -10.62 12.23 13.08
N ILE A 220 -9.72 13.21 13.19
CA ILE A 220 -9.99 14.59 12.78
C ILE A 220 -9.94 14.71 11.27
N ASP A 221 -8.92 14.08 10.66
CA ASP A 221 -8.68 14.24 9.24
C ASP A 221 -7.79 13.12 8.68
N VAL A 222 -7.76 13.00 7.35
CA VAL A 222 -6.87 12.08 6.65
C VAL A 222 -6.40 12.68 5.33
N ILE A 223 -5.12 12.45 5.02
CA ILE A 223 -4.53 12.75 3.71
C ILE A 223 -3.95 11.46 3.16
N SER A 224 -4.15 11.25 1.86
CA SER A 224 -3.37 10.27 1.14
C SER A 224 -2.78 10.86 -0.14
N GLU A 225 -1.53 10.50 -0.40
CA GLU A 225 -0.76 10.93 -1.56
C GLU A 225 0.02 9.75 -2.14
N VAL A 226 0.29 9.80 -3.44
CA VAL A 226 1.22 8.86 -4.09
C VAL A 226 2.61 9.03 -3.48
N ASN A 227 3.30 7.93 -3.19
CA ASN A 227 4.65 7.95 -2.65
C ASN A 227 5.62 8.48 -3.72
N ASN A 228 6.24 9.64 -3.47
CA ASN A 228 7.15 10.31 -4.39
C ASN A 228 8.39 9.46 -4.73
N GLN A 229 8.72 8.47 -3.89
CA GLN A 229 9.80 7.51 -4.17
C GLN A 229 9.53 6.64 -5.40
N ARG A 230 8.29 6.55 -5.88
CA ARG A 230 7.92 5.87 -7.13
C ARG A 230 8.72 6.36 -8.32
N ASN A 231 9.10 7.63 -8.30
CA ASN A 231 9.96 8.23 -9.32
C ASN A 231 11.30 7.49 -9.45
N TYR A 232 11.79 6.83 -8.42
CA TYR A 232 13.07 6.11 -8.39
C TYR A 232 12.93 4.57 -8.39
N GLY A 233 11.72 4.05 -8.60
CA GLY A 233 11.43 2.62 -8.64
C GLY A 233 9.97 2.32 -8.35
N ALA A 234 9.33 1.46 -9.15
CA ALA A 234 7.92 1.09 -8.95
C ALA A 234 7.70 0.25 -7.69
N ASP A 235 8.67 -0.60 -7.35
CA ASP A 235 8.58 -1.57 -6.28
C ASP A 235 9.75 -1.43 -5.28
N VAL A 236 9.73 -2.28 -4.26
CA VAL A 236 10.76 -2.34 -3.22
C VAL A 236 12.14 -2.65 -3.80
N ILE A 237 12.26 -3.66 -4.68
CA ILE A 237 13.55 -4.14 -5.20
C ILE A 237 14.19 -3.10 -6.13
N SER A 238 13.41 -2.49 -7.01
CA SER A 238 13.88 -1.43 -7.91
C SER A 238 14.38 -0.20 -7.16
N ARG A 239 13.78 0.14 -6.01
CA ARG A 239 14.30 1.20 -5.12
C ARG A 239 15.60 0.82 -4.45
N ILE A 240 15.74 -0.43 -3.99
CA ILE A 240 17.02 -0.93 -3.44
C ILE A 240 18.09 -0.92 -4.53
N ASN A 241 17.78 -1.39 -5.73
CA ASN A 241 18.72 -1.33 -6.86
C ASN A 241 19.10 0.11 -7.18
N TYR A 242 18.17 1.06 -7.10
CA TYR A 242 18.50 2.48 -7.27
C TYR A 242 19.51 2.97 -6.22
N THR A 243 19.42 2.53 -4.95
CA THR A 243 20.42 2.89 -3.93
C THR A 243 21.78 2.27 -4.20
N LEU A 244 21.84 1.11 -4.86
CA LEU A 244 23.09 0.42 -5.21
C LEU A 244 23.75 1.01 -6.46
N GLU A 245 22.95 1.36 -7.46
CA GLU A 245 23.43 1.88 -8.74
C GLU A 245 23.84 3.36 -8.66
N ASN A 246 23.33 4.10 -7.68
CA ASN A 246 23.55 5.53 -7.54
C ASN A 246 24.23 5.84 -6.19
N PRO A 247 25.44 6.42 -6.18
CA PRO A 247 26.16 6.75 -4.94
C PRO A 247 25.39 7.65 -3.96
N ASP A 248 24.44 8.46 -4.46
CA ASP A 248 23.57 9.33 -3.66
C ASP A 248 22.11 8.85 -3.61
N GLY A 249 21.84 7.62 -4.07
CA GLY A 249 20.50 7.06 -4.24
C GLY A 249 19.72 6.97 -2.93
N LEU A 250 20.35 6.45 -1.86
CA LEU A 250 19.74 6.37 -0.53
C LEU A 250 19.36 7.76 -0.01
N LYS A 251 20.27 8.73 -0.13
CA LYS A 251 20.05 10.10 0.30
C LYS A 251 18.89 10.76 -0.46
N LYS A 252 18.77 10.52 -1.77
CA LYS A 252 17.66 11.02 -2.60
C LYS A 252 16.32 10.41 -2.19
N LEU A 253 16.26 9.09 -2.05
CA LEU A 253 15.05 8.37 -1.64
C LEU A 253 14.59 8.79 -0.23
N ASN A 254 15.53 8.93 0.70
CA ASN A 254 15.30 9.44 2.05
C ASN A 254 14.77 10.89 2.04
N ALA A 255 15.47 11.80 1.36
CA ALA A 255 15.05 13.19 1.27
C ALA A 255 13.65 13.34 0.62
N SER A 256 13.35 12.49 -0.36
CA SER A 256 12.03 12.45 -1.02
C SER A 256 10.90 12.15 -0.04
N ILE A 257 11.01 11.06 0.74
CA ILE A 257 9.96 10.67 1.69
C ILE A 257 9.87 11.63 2.87
N VAL A 258 11.01 12.07 3.42
CA VAL A 258 11.05 13.03 4.54
C VAL A 258 10.45 14.38 4.15
N SER A 259 10.78 14.89 2.96
CA SER A 259 10.19 16.14 2.47
C SER A 259 8.69 16.00 2.22
N GLN A 260 8.23 14.86 1.71
CA GLN A 260 6.81 14.62 1.47
C GLN A 260 6.03 14.60 2.78
N LEU A 261 6.47 13.83 3.77
CA LEU A 261 5.80 13.76 5.08
C LEU A 261 5.78 15.11 5.79
N ASN A 262 6.87 15.88 5.76
CA ASN A 262 6.88 17.25 6.29
C ASN A 262 5.80 18.15 5.64
N ASN A 263 5.64 18.04 4.32
CA ASN A 263 4.63 18.81 3.60
C ASN A 263 3.20 18.34 3.93
N ILE A 264 2.96 17.03 3.98
CA ILE A 264 1.66 16.45 4.37
C ILE A 264 1.27 16.92 5.77
N VAL A 265 2.17 16.82 6.75
CA VAL A 265 1.89 17.23 8.14
C VAL A 265 1.63 18.74 8.24
N LYS A 266 2.41 19.56 7.52
CA LYS A 266 2.15 21.00 7.47
C LYS A 266 0.78 21.32 6.84
N ASN A 267 0.41 20.60 5.79
CA ASN A 267 -0.85 20.78 5.09
C ASN A 267 -2.04 20.35 5.94
N ILE A 268 -1.98 19.18 6.59
CA ILE A 268 -3.06 18.68 7.44
C ILE A 268 -3.26 19.58 8.67
N ALA A 269 -2.19 20.04 9.30
CA ALA A 269 -2.27 20.99 10.42
C ALA A 269 -2.91 22.32 9.98
N LYS A 270 -2.45 22.87 8.85
CA LYS A 270 -3.01 24.12 8.29
C LYS A 270 -4.48 23.98 7.91
N ARG A 271 -4.86 22.88 7.25
CA ARG A 271 -6.24 22.62 6.80
C ARG A 271 -7.22 22.56 7.97
N ASN A 272 -6.77 22.06 9.13
CA ASN A 272 -7.59 21.92 10.34
C ASN A 272 -7.42 23.07 11.34
N ASN A 273 -6.68 24.12 11.01
CA ASN A 273 -6.34 25.22 11.94
C ASN A 273 -5.69 24.75 13.25
N ILE A 274 -4.91 23.66 13.19
CA ILE A 274 -4.20 23.11 14.34
C ILE A 274 -2.78 23.68 14.37
N ASN A 275 -2.33 24.09 15.57
CA ASN A 275 -0.93 24.38 15.78
C ASN A 275 -0.13 23.06 15.68
N ILE A 276 0.83 22.99 14.75
CA ILE A 276 1.68 21.82 14.53
C ILE A 276 2.45 21.39 15.79
N ASP A 277 2.72 22.32 16.71
CA ASP A 277 3.36 22.02 18.00
C ASP A 277 2.45 21.24 18.97
N ASN A 278 1.14 21.14 18.68
CA ASN A 278 0.17 20.34 19.45
C ASN A 278 0.03 18.90 18.91
N ILE A 279 0.83 18.53 17.90
CA ILE A 279 0.98 17.15 17.44
C ILE A 279 2.13 16.54 18.25
N TYR A 280 1.79 15.76 19.27
CA TYR A 280 2.75 15.29 20.27
C TYR A 280 3.31 13.90 19.98
N ASP A 281 2.55 13.01 19.33
CA ASP A 281 2.98 11.64 19.06
C ASP A 281 2.66 11.20 17.62
N THR A 282 3.58 10.48 16.99
CA THR A 282 3.49 10.04 15.59
C THR A 282 3.93 8.59 15.50
N VAL A 283 3.04 7.72 15.04
CA VAL A 283 3.33 6.31 14.74
C VAL A 283 3.49 6.14 13.24
N ILE A 284 4.56 5.46 12.82
CA ILE A 284 4.84 5.16 11.43
C ILE A 284 4.90 3.65 11.23
N VAL A 285 4.17 3.17 10.24
CA VAL A 285 4.14 1.78 9.78
C VAL A 285 4.47 1.71 8.29
N GLY A 286 4.92 0.55 7.84
CA GLY A 286 5.22 0.27 6.44
C GLY A 286 6.07 -0.97 6.29
N ASN A 287 6.23 -1.45 5.06
CA ASN A 287 7.13 -2.57 4.82
C ASN A 287 8.58 -2.20 5.20
N THR A 288 9.38 -3.21 5.51
CA THR A 288 10.73 -3.04 6.08
C THR A 288 11.61 -2.13 5.24
N THR A 289 11.52 -2.20 3.90
CA THR A 289 12.31 -1.32 3.03
C THR A 289 11.86 0.13 3.10
N MET A 290 10.55 0.41 3.14
CA MET A 290 10.06 1.79 3.24
C MET A 290 10.52 2.44 4.54
N ILE A 291 10.52 1.69 5.64
CA ILE A 291 11.05 2.17 6.92
C ILE A 291 12.56 2.42 6.85
N HIS A 292 13.34 1.53 6.24
CA HIS A 292 14.79 1.73 6.08
C HIS A 292 15.10 2.99 5.25
N LEU A 293 14.39 3.19 4.14
CA LEU A 293 14.53 4.39 3.31
C LEU A 293 14.13 5.66 4.05
N LEU A 294 13.06 5.63 4.85
CA LEU A 294 12.65 6.75 5.70
C LEU A 294 13.73 7.13 6.72
N LEU A 295 14.37 6.14 7.33
CA LEU A 295 15.40 6.36 8.35
C LEU A 295 16.80 6.58 7.76
N GLY A 296 16.96 6.48 6.44
CA GLY A 296 18.25 6.63 5.77
C GLY A 296 19.21 5.48 6.08
N ILE A 297 18.67 4.30 6.40
CA ILE A 297 19.41 3.07 6.64
C ILE A 297 19.56 2.32 5.32
N ASP A 298 20.75 1.77 5.08
CA ASP A 298 21.07 1.03 3.87
C ASP A 298 20.21 -0.25 3.73
N PRO A 299 19.36 -0.37 2.70
CA PRO A 299 18.50 -1.52 2.51
C PRO A 299 19.15 -2.64 1.65
N GLU A 300 20.43 -2.52 1.26
CA GLU A 300 21.11 -3.45 0.35
C GLU A 300 20.87 -4.93 0.68
N ASN A 301 21.04 -5.29 1.96
CA ASN A 301 20.99 -6.68 2.41
C ASN A 301 19.55 -7.25 2.46
N ILE A 302 18.52 -6.43 2.31
CA ILE A 302 17.13 -6.90 2.14
C ILE A 302 16.97 -7.59 0.77
N ALA A 303 17.65 -7.10 -0.27
CA ALA A 303 17.57 -7.67 -1.62
C ALA A 303 18.63 -8.75 -1.90
N LYS A 304 19.58 -8.98 -0.99
CA LYS A 304 20.68 -9.94 -1.16
C LYS A 304 20.57 -11.08 -0.19
N ALA A 305 20.57 -12.31 -0.69
CA ALA A 305 20.62 -13.50 0.15
C ALA A 305 21.78 -13.39 1.17
N PRO A 306 21.53 -13.61 2.48
CA PRO A 306 20.37 -14.27 3.07
C PRO A 306 19.18 -13.35 3.47
N TYR A 307 18.99 -12.22 2.79
CA TYR A 307 17.83 -11.32 2.89
C TYR A 307 17.65 -10.74 4.30
N ILE A 308 18.68 -10.09 4.82
CA ILE A 308 18.71 -9.61 6.21
C ILE A 308 18.59 -8.09 6.26
N SER A 309 17.57 -7.60 6.96
CA SER A 309 17.36 -6.19 7.24
C SER A 309 18.29 -5.70 8.35
N GLY A 310 18.48 -4.38 8.42
CA GLY A 310 19.27 -3.77 9.47
C GLY A 310 18.59 -3.84 10.84
N PHE A 311 17.25 -3.79 10.86
CA PHE A 311 16.44 -3.95 12.07
C PHE A 311 14.98 -4.26 11.72
N THR A 312 14.24 -4.80 12.68
CA THR A 312 12.77 -4.89 12.65
C THR A 312 12.12 -4.55 13.99
N GLU A 313 12.91 -4.17 15.00
CA GLU A 313 12.41 -3.87 16.34
C GLU A 313 11.63 -2.54 16.39
N ALA A 314 10.80 -2.39 17.42
CA ALA A 314 10.11 -1.14 17.70
C ALA A 314 11.13 -0.05 18.10
N MET A 315 10.95 1.18 17.62
CA MET A 315 11.85 2.29 17.94
C MET A 315 11.11 3.54 18.37
N GLU A 316 11.72 4.28 19.28
CA GLU A 316 11.37 5.67 19.61
C GLU A 316 12.51 6.57 19.14
N LEU A 317 12.19 7.54 18.29
CA LEU A 317 13.17 8.35 17.58
C LEU A 317 12.91 9.84 17.79
N ASN A 318 13.99 10.62 17.79
CA ASN A 318 13.86 12.07 17.75
C ASN A 318 13.46 12.49 16.33
N PRO A 319 12.43 13.35 16.16
CA PRO A 319 12.03 13.82 14.84
C PRO A 319 13.17 14.49 14.06
N LYS A 320 14.11 15.15 14.77
CA LYS A 320 15.25 15.82 14.13
C LYS A 320 16.25 14.86 13.49
N ASP A 321 16.41 13.66 14.04
CA ASP A 321 17.34 12.66 13.51
C ASP A 321 16.85 12.11 12.16
N ILE A 322 15.54 12.12 11.93
CA ILE A 322 14.89 11.73 10.67
C ILE A 322 14.85 12.92 9.67
N GLY A 323 14.96 14.15 10.16
CA GLY A 323 14.79 15.37 9.35
C GLY A 323 13.37 15.91 9.33
N PHE A 324 12.54 15.54 10.29
CA PHE A 324 11.22 16.14 10.49
C PHE A 324 11.32 17.53 11.13
N SER A 325 10.45 18.42 10.66
CA SER A 325 10.37 19.83 11.09
C SER A 325 9.38 20.07 12.24
N PHE A 326 8.55 19.06 12.56
CA PHE A 326 7.61 19.06 13.68
C PHE A 326 8.22 18.36 14.90
N LYS A 327 7.71 18.64 16.10
CA LYS A 327 8.34 18.25 17.39
C LYS A 327 7.81 16.95 18.01
N SER A 328 6.91 16.27 17.33
CA SER A 328 6.27 15.03 17.81
C SER A 328 7.29 13.95 18.13
N ASN A 329 7.03 13.15 19.16
CA ASN A 329 7.69 11.85 19.33
C ASN A 329 7.43 10.97 18.11
N ILE A 330 8.44 10.23 17.64
CA ILE A 330 8.29 9.35 16.47
C ILE A 330 8.47 7.90 16.91
N SER A 331 7.41 7.13 16.80
CA SER A 331 7.41 5.69 17.03
C SER A 331 7.40 4.92 15.72
N ILE A 332 8.33 3.99 15.56
CA ILE A 332 8.28 2.96 14.51
C ILE A 332 7.75 1.68 15.13
N MET A 333 6.64 1.18 14.59
CA MET A 333 6.07 -0.10 15.00
C MET A 333 6.98 -1.26 14.54
N PRO A 334 7.10 -2.37 15.30
CA PRO A 334 8.02 -3.45 14.92
C PRO A 334 7.51 -4.21 13.69
N GLY A 335 8.42 -4.67 12.84
CA GLY A 335 8.16 -5.69 11.80
C GLY A 335 8.66 -7.07 12.25
N VAL A 336 8.48 -8.08 11.40
CA VAL A 336 8.91 -9.46 11.72
C VAL A 336 10.19 -9.85 10.97
N SER A 337 10.32 -9.46 9.70
CA SER A 337 11.45 -9.84 8.85
C SER A 337 11.72 -8.80 7.76
N SER A 338 12.66 -9.08 6.86
CA SER A 338 12.96 -8.23 5.71
C SER A 338 11.79 -8.08 4.73
N TYR A 339 10.91 -9.08 4.67
CA TYR A 339 9.75 -9.12 3.77
C TYR A 339 8.40 -9.04 4.49
N VAL A 340 8.40 -8.97 5.83
CA VAL A 340 7.20 -8.78 6.64
C VAL A 340 7.46 -7.60 7.56
N GLY A 341 7.00 -6.43 7.14
CA GLY A 341 7.20 -5.18 7.86
C GLY A 341 6.13 -4.89 8.90
N SER A 342 6.14 -3.65 9.37
CA SER A 342 5.24 -3.21 10.42
C SER A 342 3.83 -2.92 9.91
N ASP A 343 3.66 -2.72 8.61
CA ASP A 343 2.36 -2.75 7.92
C ASP A 343 1.59 -4.05 8.19
N ILE A 344 2.25 -5.20 8.10
CA ILE A 344 1.63 -6.51 8.36
C ILE A 344 1.33 -6.70 9.84
N THR A 345 2.24 -6.28 10.72
CA THR A 345 1.99 -6.37 12.17
C THR A 345 0.84 -5.45 12.62
N ALA A 346 0.70 -4.29 11.97
CA ALA A 346 -0.46 -3.41 12.13
C ALA A 346 -1.74 -4.08 11.60
N GLY A 347 -1.65 -4.83 10.50
CA GLY A 347 -2.73 -5.68 10.01
C GLY A 347 -3.12 -6.79 11.00
N ILE A 348 -2.15 -7.46 11.61
CA ILE A 348 -2.38 -8.49 12.65
C ILE A 348 -3.11 -7.88 13.85
N LEU A 349 -2.71 -6.68 14.26
CA LEU A 349 -3.33 -5.97 15.37
C LEU A 349 -4.78 -5.57 15.05
N SER A 350 -5.02 -4.98 13.87
CA SER A 350 -6.33 -4.45 13.48
C SER A 350 -7.34 -5.51 13.05
N SER A 351 -6.90 -6.69 12.59
CA SER A 351 -7.79 -7.81 12.29
C SER A 351 -8.54 -8.32 13.53
N GLY A 352 -7.96 -8.10 14.72
CA GLY A 352 -8.47 -8.61 15.98
C GLY A 352 -8.17 -10.10 16.20
N MET A 353 -7.38 -10.74 15.35
CA MET A 353 -7.03 -12.16 15.49
C MET A 353 -6.31 -12.48 16.81
N LEU A 354 -5.61 -11.49 17.40
CA LEU A 354 -4.93 -11.62 18.68
C LEU A 354 -5.86 -11.67 19.90
N GLU A 355 -7.17 -11.59 19.72
CA GLU A 355 -8.16 -11.67 20.79
C GLU A 355 -8.93 -13.00 20.80
N SER A 356 -8.78 -13.81 19.75
CA SER A 356 -9.44 -15.11 19.63
C SER A 356 -8.53 -16.24 20.08
N GLU A 357 -9.13 -17.29 20.65
CA GLU A 357 -8.47 -18.59 20.86
C GLU A 357 -8.24 -19.33 19.53
N LYS A 358 -9.12 -19.10 18.55
CA LYS A 358 -9.08 -19.79 17.26
C LYS A 358 -8.07 -19.13 16.33
N TYR A 359 -7.48 -19.95 15.46
CA TYR A 359 -6.60 -19.45 14.41
C TYR A 359 -7.38 -18.69 13.35
N SER A 360 -6.80 -17.59 12.91
CA SER A 360 -7.23 -16.88 11.71
C SER A 360 -6.03 -16.65 10.80
N LEU A 361 -6.32 -16.42 9.52
CA LEU A 361 -5.34 -15.97 8.54
C LEU A 361 -5.51 -14.48 8.30
N LEU A 362 -4.42 -13.78 8.09
CA LEU A 362 -4.35 -12.46 7.48
C LEU A 362 -3.59 -12.61 6.16
N LEU A 363 -4.13 -12.03 5.10
CA LEU A 363 -3.51 -11.94 3.79
C LEU A 363 -3.57 -10.50 3.32
N ASP A 364 -2.41 -9.86 3.20
CA ASP A 364 -2.26 -8.58 2.52
C ASP A 364 -1.76 -8.85 1.09
N LEU A 365 -2.51 -8.33 0.11
CA LEU A 365 -2.20 -8.51 -1.30
C LEU A 365 -1.74 -7.19 -1.90
N GLY A 366 -0.43 -7.06 -2.02
CA GLY A 366 0.27 -6.00 -2.75
C GLY A 366 1.17 -6.59 -3.83
N THR A 367 2.40 -6.09 -3.93
CA THR A 367 3.39 -6.58 -4.90
C THR A 367 3.85 -7.99 -4.51
N ASN A 368 3.86 -8.26 -3.22
CA ASN A 368 4.02 -9.59 -2.65
C ASN A 368 2.69 -10.02 -2.02
N GLY A 369 2.59 -11.32 -1.72
CA GLY A 369 1.55 -11.83 -0.85
C GLY A 369 2.12 -12.02 0.55
N GLU A 370 2.04 -10.99 1.39
CA GLU A 370 2.37 -11.07 2.81
C GLU A 370 1.21 -11.67 3.60
N MET A 371 1.52 -12.57 4.53
CA MET A 371 0.48 -13.29 5.25
C MET A 371 0.91 -13.68 6.66
N ALA A 372 -0.08 -13.83 7.52
CA ALA A 372 0.09 -14.28 8.89
C ALA A 372 -0.98 -15.31 9.26
N ILE A 373 -0.61 -16.30 10.05
CA ILE A 373 -1.54 -17.21 10.75
C ILE A 373 -1.32 -17.04 12.25
N GLY A 374 -2.39 -16.95 13.02
CA GLY A 374 -2.25 -16.77 14.45
C GLY A 374 -3.56 -16.62 15.21
N ASN A 375 -3.41 -16.49 16.51
CA ASN A 375 -4.47 -16.31 17.50
C ASN A 375 -3.92 -15.45 18.66
N LYS A 376 -4.61 -15.43 19.81
CA LYS A 376 -4.15 -14.72 21.01
C LYS A 376 -2.81 -15.20 21.58
N ASP A 377 -2.39 -16.43 21.27
CA ASP A 377 -1.22 -17.06 21.88
C ASP A 377 0.01 -16.84 21.01
N GLU A 378 -0.11 -17.07 19.70
CA GLU A 378 1.03 -17.02 18.79
C GLU A 378 0.71 -16.52 17.38
N VAL A 379 1.78 -16.13 16.68
CA VAL A 379 1.73 -15.63 15.30
C VAL A 379 2.89 -16.21 14.50
N ILE A 380 2.59 -16.71 13.30
CA ILE A 380 3.57 -17.09 12.29
C ILE A 380 3.30 -16.27 11.04
N THR A 381 4.36 -15.82 10.37
CA THR A 381 4.27 -15.03 9.15
C THR A 381 5.08 -15.64 8.02
N CYS A 382 4.70 -15.35 6.79
CA CYS A 382 5.52 -15.59 5.62
C CYS A 382 5.21 -14.53 4.55
N SER A 383 6.00 -14.53 3.48
CA SER A 383 5.78 -13.67 2.32
C SER A 383 6.04 -14.48 1.05
N THR A 384 5.24 -14.24 0.02
CA THR A 384 5.30 -14.91 -1.28
C THR A 384 5.58 -13.90 -2.38
N ALA A 385 6.44 -14.26 -3.33
CA ALA A 385 6.61 -13.48 -4.55
C ALA A 385 5.43 -13.76 -5.51
N ALA A 386 4.27 -13.15 -5.23
CA ALA A 386 3.10 -13.24 -6.11
C ALA A 386 3.34 -12.51 -7.45
N GLY A 387 4.22 -11.51 -7.47
CA GLY A 387 4.49 -10.72 -8.66
C GLY A 387 3.35 -9.71 -8.94
N PRO A 388 3.60 -8.72 -9.81
CA PRO A 388 2.73 -7.55 -9.91
C PRO A 388 1.55 -7.74 -10.88
N ALA A 389 1.07 -8.99 -11.04
CA ALA A 389 -0.02 -9.32 -11.95
C ALA A 389 -1.32 -8.60 -11.54
N PHE A 390 -1.68 -8.69 -10.25
CA PHE A 390 -2.85 -8.03 -9.68
C PHE A 390 -2.68 -6.51 -9.49
N GLU A 391 -1.47 -5.97 -9.67
CA GLU A 391 -1.23 -4.53 -9.79
C GLU A 391 -1.33 -4.02 -11.23
N GLY A 392 -1.48 -4.93 -12.21
CA GLY A 392 -1.55 -4.61 -13.62
C GLY A 392 -0.20 -4.33 -14.29
N ALA A 393 0.94 -4.50 -13.61
CA ALA A 393 2.24 -4.10 -14.18
C ALA A 393 2.72 -5.05 -15.29
N ASN A 394 2.53 -6.36 -15.11
CA ASN A 394 2.92 -7.41 -16.08
C ASN A 394 1.81 -7.81 -17.06
N ILE A 395 0.65 -7.16 -16.97
CA ILE A 395 -0.51 -7.41 -17.81
C ILE A 395 -0.48 -6.46 -19.01
N LYS A 396 -0.70 -6.95 -20.24
CA LYS A 396 -0.57 -6.17 -21.49
C LYS A 396 -1.31 -4.83 -21.43
N HIS A 397 -2.58 -4.87 -21.06
CA HIS A 397 -3.44 -3.70 -20.86
C HIS A 397 -3.71 -3.40 -19.37
N GLY A 398 -2.85 -3.90 -18.49
CA GLY A 398 -2.96 -3.68 -17.06
C GLY A 398 -2.67 -2.25 -16.65
N VAL A 399 -3.47 -1.77 -15.70
CA VAL A 399 -3.35 -0.45 -15.06
C VAL A 399 -3.66 -0.60 -13.56
N GLY A 400 -3.23 0.37 -12.74
CA GLY A 400 -3.69 0.43 -11.35
C GLY A 400 -5.19 0.75 -11.25
N GLY A 401 -5.74 0.78 -10.03
CA GLY A 401 -7.11 1.22 -9.78
C GLY A 401 -7.28 2.72 -10.05
N ILE A 402 -7.47 3.11 -11.31
CA ILE A 402 -7.66 4.49 -11.77
C ILE A 402 -9.02 4.63 -12.48
N LEU A 403 -9.53 5.86 -12.62
CA LEU A 403 -10.74 6.13 -13.41
C LEU A 403 -10.63 5.54 -14.83
N GLY A 404 -11.67 4.83 -15.25
CA GLY A 404 -11.72 4.12 -16.54
C GLY A 404 -11.03 2.76 -16.55
N ALA A 405 -10.39 2.32 -15.46
CA ALA A 405 -9.92 0.93 -15.39
C ALA A 405 -11.11 -0.03 -15.31
N ILE A 406 -11.08 -1.12 -16.09
CA ILE A 406 -12.05 -2.20 -16.00
C ILE A 406 -11.84 -2.91 -14.67
N SER A 407 -12.83 -2.81 -13.78
CA SER A 407 -12.77 -3.31 -12.41
C SER A 407 -13.61 -4.55 -12.17
N LYS A 408 -14.53 -4.87 -13.08
CA LYS A 408 -15.37 -6.05 -13.00
C LYS A 408 -15.67 -6.57 -14.40
N ILE A 409 -15.70 -7.89 -14.53
CA ILE A 409 -16.05 -8.59 -15.77
C ILE A 409 -17.10 -9.64 -15.45
N ASP A 410 -18.15 -9.70 -16.25
CA ASP A 410 -19.25 -10.66 -16.13
C ASP A 410 -19.72 -11.03 -17.54
N LEU A 411 -19.22 -12.15 -18.06
CA LEU A 411 -19.47 -12.57 -19.44
C LEU A 411 -20.89 -13.10 -19.65
N SER A 412 -21.67 -13.26 -18.58
CA SER A 412 -23.09 -13.65 -18.66
C SER A 412 -24.00 -12.51 -19.12
N LYS A 413 -23.53 -11.26 -19.06
CA LYS A 413 -24.33 -10.05 -19.32
C LYS A 413 -24.11 -9.49 -20.73
N GLU A 414 -25.09 -8.71 -21.19
CA GLU A 414 -24.91 -7.89 -22.40
C GLU A 414 -23.81 -6.83 -22.21
N GLU A 415 -23.85 -6.10 -21.08
CA GLU A 415 -22.77 -5.21 -20.66
C GLU A 415 -21.79 -5.99 -19.80
N LYS A 416 -20.77 -6.54 -20.46
CA LYS A 416 -19.81 -7.49 -19.86
C LYS A 416 -18.82 -6.87 -18.88
N ILE A 417 -18.68 -5.54 -18.85
CA ILE A 417 -17.63 -4.85 -18.09
C ILE A 417 -18.19 -3.68 -17.27
N GLU A 418 -17.59 -3.42 -16.12
CA GLU A 418 -17.80 -2.18 -15.36
C GLU A 418 -16.44 -1.48 -15.16
N THR A 419 -16.41 -0.15 -15.30
CA THR A 419 -15.19 0.66 -15.13
C THR A 419 -15.28 1.55 -13.89
N ILE A 420 -14.13 1.83 -13.28
CA ILE A 420 -14.05 2.76 -12.14
C ILE A 420 -14.51 4.15 -12.58
N GLY A 421 -15.53 4.68 -11.90
CA GLY A 421 -16.11 6.00 -12.19
C GLY A 421 -16.95 6.06 -13.47
N ASN A 422 -17.35 4.92 -14.04
CA ASN A 422 -18.17 4.81 -15.26
C ASN A 422 -17.59 5.63 -16.43
N GLN A 423 -16.26 5.66 -16.53
CA GLN A 423 -15.54 6.34 -17.61
C GLN A 423 -15.22 5.37 -18.75
N PRO A 424 -14.96 5.87 -19.98
CA PRO A 424 -14.49 5.01 -21.06
C PRO A 424 -13.28 4.15 -20.65
N PRO A 425 -13.24 2.87 -21.05
CA PRO A 425 -12.23 1.95 -20.55
C PRO A 425 -10.84 2.36 -21.03
N CYS A 426 -9.85 2.29 -20.13
CA CYS A 426 -8.46 2.66 -20.42
C CYS A 426 -7.43 1.57 -20.12
N GLY A 427 -7.88 0.43 -19.59
CA GLY A 427 -7.06 -0.71 -19.18
C GLY A 427 -7.83 -1.60 -18.20
N ILE A 428 -7.15 -2.58 -17.61
CA ILE A 428 -7.72 -3.57 -16.67
C ILE A 428 -7.00 -3.41 -15.32
N CYS A 429 -7.73 -3.21 -14.22
CA CYS A 429 -7.12 -3.21 -12.88
C CYS A 429 -7.15 -4.60 -12.25
N GLY A 430 -6.50 -4.78 -11.10
CA GLY A 430 -6.35 -6.08 -10.44
C GLY A 430 -7.63 -6.89 -10.30
N SER A 431 -8.72 -6.26 -9.86
CA SER A 431 -10.02 -6.94 -9.70
C SER A 431 -10.58 -7.42 -11.04
N GLY A 432 -10.42 -6.60 -12.10
CA GLY A 432 -10.76 -6.99 -13.47
C GLY A 432 -9.85 -8.08 -14.02
N VAL A 433 -8.56 -8.10 -13.68
CA VAL A 433 -7.63 -9.18 -14.07
C VAL A 433 -8.06 -10.51 -13.46
N LEU A 434 -8.45 -10.50 -12.18
CA LEU A 434 -8.98 -11.67 -11.50
C LEU A 434 -10.30 -12.15 -12.12
N ASP A 435 -11.26 -11.24 -12.32
CA ASP A 435 -12.56 -11.56 -12.93
C ASP A 435 -12.39 -12.07 -14.37
N ALA A 436 -11.44 -11.52 -15.15
CA ALA A 436 -11.17 -11.98 -16.51
C ALA A 436 -10.85 -13.48 -16.52
N VAL A 437 -9.90 -13.91 -15.70
CA VAL A 437 -9.49 -15.33 -15.64
C VAL A 437 -10.63 -16.19 -15.10
N SER A 438 -11.32 -15.72 -14.04
CA SER A 438 -12.44 -16.44 -13.43
C SER A 438 -13.61 -16.67 -14.41
N GLU A 439 -14.00 -15.66 -15.17
CA GLU A 439 -15.07 -15.79 -16.15
C GLU A 439 -14.61 -16.61 -17.36
N MET A 440 -13.35 -16.47 -17.80
CA MET A 440 -12.81 -17.28 -18.89
C MET A 440 -12.77 -18.77 -18.55
N ILE A 441 -12.40 -19.17 -17.32
CA ILE A 441 -12.43 -20.59 -16.91
C ILE A 441 -13.87 -21.10 -16.79
N LYS A 442 -14.77 -20.28 -16.23
CA LYS A 442 -16.19 -20.61 -16.06
C LYS A 442 -16.89 -20.92 -17.38
N TYR A 443 -16.59 -20.17 -18.43
CA TYR A 443 -17.16 -20.35 -19.77
C TYR A 443 -16.30 -21.20 -20.72
N SER A 444 -15.30 -21.93 -20.21
CA SER A 444 -14.41 -22.79 -21.02
C SER A 444 -13.66 -22.04 -22.14
N LEU A 445 -13.44 -20.73 -22.00
CA LEU A 445 -12.57 -19.96 -22.90
C LEU A 445 -11.10 -20.23 -22.62
N ILE A 446 -10.79 -20.70 -21.40
CA ILE A 446 -9.53 -21.33 -21.02
C ILE A 446 -9.82 -22.68 -20.36
N ASP A 447 -8.87 -23.62 -20.48
CA ASP A 447 -8.88 -24.89 -19.74
C ASP A 447 -8.27 -24.74 -18.32
N GLU A 448 -8.28 -25.82 -17.54
CA GLU A 448 -7.69 -25.86 -16.19
C GLU A 448 -6.18 -25.60 -16.17
N THR A 449 -5.49 -25.79 -17.29
CA THR A 449 -4.08 -25.43 -17.43
C THR A 449 -3.90 -23.95 -17.74
N GLY A 450 -4.97 -23.20 -17.99
CA GLY A 450 -4.97 -21.80 -18.40
C GLY A 450 -4.70 -21.60 -19.89
N ARG A 451 -4.74 -22.65 -20.72
CA ARG A 451 -4.61 -22.53 -22.18
C ARG A 451 -5.93 -22.01 -22.76
N MET A 452 -5.85 -20.97 -23.58
CA MET A 452 -6.98 -20.45 -24.34
C MET A 452 -7.41 -21.41 -25.44
N PHE A 453 -8.73 -21.61 -25.53
CA PHE A 453 -9.41 -22.44 -26.52
C PHE A 453 -8.93 -22.19 -27.96
N ASP A 454 -8.85 -23.25 -28.77
CA ASP A 454 -8.64 -23.23 -30.21
C ASP A 454 -9.84 -23.81 -30.98
N GLU A 455 -10.21 -23.23 -32.13
CA GLU A 455 -11.31 -23.76 -32.96
C GLU A 455 -11.06 -25.20 -33.44
N GLU A 456 -9.79 -25.64 -33.44
CA GLU A 456 -9.38 -27.02 -33.77
C GLU A 456 -9.51 -28.00 -32.58
N ASP A 457 -9.84 -27.55 -31.37
CA ASP A 457 -10.00 -28.41 -30.21
C ASP A 457 -11.39 -29.11 -30.23
N ASP A 458 -11.44 -30.38 -30.64
CA ASP A 458 -12.66 -31.21 -30.75
C ASP A 458 -13.40 -31.48 -29.42
N ASP A 459 -12.79 -31.12 -28.27
CA ASP A 459 -13.26 -31.46 -26.92
C ASP A 459 -14.09 -30.37 -26.23
N PHE A 460 -14.33 -29.22 -26.87
CA PHE A 460 -15.09 -28.12 -26.26
C PHE A 460 -16.53 -28.00 -26.80
N GLU A 461 -17.51 -28.23 -25.94
CA GLU A 461 -18.93 -27.97 -26.24
C GLU A 461 -19.31 -26.53 -25.83
N PHE A 462 -19.54 -25.65 -26.80
CA PHE A 462 -19.99 -24.26 -26.58
C PHE A 462 -21.48 -24.03 -26.86
N GLU A 463 -22.33 -25.06 -26.94
CA GLU A 463 -23.70 -24.94 -27.51
C GLU A 463 -24.54 -23.77 -26.94
N GLU A 464 -24.36 -23.40 -25.66
CA GLU A 464 -25.06 -22.28 -25.03
C GLU A 464 -24.30 -20.93 -25.11
N TYR A 465 -22.98 -20.94 -25.28
CA TYR A 465 -22.09 -19.78 -25.13
C TYR A 465 -21.16 -19.53 -26.32
N GLU A 466 -21.40 -20.17 -27.46
CA GLU A 466 -20.59 -20.03 -28.69
C GLU A 466 -20.42 -18.57 -29.11
N TYR A 467 -21.38 -17.69 -28.82
CA TYR A 467 -21.24 -16.27 -29.11
C TYR A 467 -20.04 -15.60 -28.40
N LEU A 468 -19.55 -16.14 -27.28
CA LEU A 468 -18.40 -15.63 -26.55
C LEU A 468 -17.07 -15.91 -27.27
N THR A 469 -16.99 -16.93 -28.13
CA THR A 469 -15.76 -17.28 -28.85
C THR A 469 -15.40 -16.24 -29.91
N LYS A 470 -16.37 -15.43 -30.37
CA LYS A 470 -16.15 -14.34 -31.35
C LYS A 470 -15.16 -13.28 -30.89
N ASP A 471 -14.99 -13.14 -29.58
CA ASP A 471 -14.05 -12.20 -28.96
C ASP A 471 -12.67 -12.84 -28.72
N LEU A 472 -12.51 -14.15 -28.91
CA LEU A 472 -11.21 -14.83 -28.96
C LEU A 472 -10.57 -14.59 -30.32
N VAL A 473 -9.41 -13.95 -30.33
CA VAL A 473 -8.68 -13.60 -31.54
C VAL A 473 -7.19 -13.88 -31.38
N GLU A 474 -6.51 -14.08 -32.50
CA GLU A 474 -5.05 -14.13 -32.54
C GLU A 474 -4.50 -12.83 -33.12
N ILE A 475 -3.66 -12.13 -32.36
CA ILE A 475 -2.95 -10.93 -32.81
C ILE A 475 -1.45 -11.14 -32.57
N ASP A 476 -0.65 -10.95 -33.62
CA ASP A 476 0.81 -11.12 -33.60
C ASP A 476 1.27 -12.51 -33.10
N GLY A 477 0.53 -13.56 -33.43
CA GLY A 477 0.86 -14.93 -32.99
C GLY A 477 0.48 -15.25 -31.55
N MET A 478 -0.30 -14.39 -30.89
CA MET A 478 -0.72 -14.55 -29.51
C MET A 478 -2.24 -14.52 -29.38
N LYS A 479 -2.80 -15.60 -28.82
CA LYS A 479 -4.22 -15.65 -28.46
C LYS A 479 -4.56 -14.64 -27.37
N GLN A 480 -5.73 -14.04 -27.52
CA GLN A 480 -6.24 -13.05 -26.58
C GLN A 480 -7.75 -12.91 -26.69
N TYR A 481 -8.38 -12.55 -25.58
CA TYR A 481 -9.80 -12.23 -25.50
C TYR A 481 -9.99 -10.71 -25.56
N VAL A 482 -10.83 -10.21 -26.48
CA VAL A 482 -11.16 -8.79 -26.59
C VAL A 482 -12.21 -8.44 -25.55
N LEU A 483 -11.87 -7.53 -24.62
CA LEU A 483 -12.77 -7.08 -23.57
C LEU A 483 -13.50 -5.79 -23.94
N ALA A 484 -12.79 -4.85 -24.55
CA ALA A 484 -13.33 -3.53 -24.85
C ALA A 484 -12.55 -2.80 -25.95
N LYS A 485 -13.03 -1.61 -26.29
CA LYS A 485 -12.26 -0.59 -27.02
C LYS A 485 -12.18 0.68 -26.19
N ASP A 486 -11.03 1.32 -26.19
CA ASP A 486 -10.83 2.59 -25.49
C ASP A 486 -11.48 3.77 -26.23
N SER A 487 -11.37 4.97 -25.65
CA SER A 487 -11.91 6.21 -26.24
C SER A 487 -11.40 6.55 -27.66
N LYS A 488 -10.27 5.98 -28.09
CA LYS A 488 -9.67 6.17 -29.42
C LYS A 488 -10.04 5.05 -30.39
N GLY A 489 -10.73 4.02 -29.90
CA GLY A 489 -11.05 2.82 -30.65
C GLY A 489 -9.96 1.74 -30.59
N ASP A 490 -8.91 1.93 -29.77
CA ASP A 490 -7.85 0.95 -29.59
C ASP A 490 -8.37 -0.22 -28.76
N VAL A 491 -8.01 -1.45 -29.14
CA VAL A 491 -8.48 -2.67 -28.48
C VAL A 491 -7.85 -2.83 -27.10
N ILE A 492 -8.67 -3.16 -26.11
CA ILE A 492 -8.25 -3.63 -24.78
C ILE A 492 -8.55 -5.12 -24.73
N SER A 493 -7.49 -5.93 -24.67
CA SER A 493 -7.57 -7.39 -24.64
C SER A 493 -6.84 -7.99 -23.44
N PHE A 494 -7.17 -9.24 -23.13
CA PHE A 494 -6.49 -10.07 -22.14
C PHE A 494 -5.84 -11.26 -22.85
N THR A 495 -4.52 -11.40 -22.73
CA THR A 495 -3.74 -12.35 -23.55
C THR A 495 -3.46 -13.67 -22.85
N GLN A 496 -3.07 -14.69 -23.62
CA GLN A 496 -2.59 -15.95 -23.08
C GLN A 496 -1.43 -15.75 -22.10
N LYS A 497 -0.54 -14.79 -22.37
CA LYS A 497 0.55 -14.44 -21.46
C LYS A 497 0.01 -13.84 -20.15
N ASP A 498 -0.99 -12.98 -20.23
CA ASP A 498 -1.63 -12.38 -19.05
C ASP A 498 -2.26 -13.47 -18.16
N VAL A 499 -2.89 -14.49 -18.75
CA VAL A 499 -3.37 -15.67 -18.02
C VAL A 499 -2.21 -16.33 -17.26
N ARG A 500 -1.06 -16.56 -17.92
CA ARG A 500 0.12 -17.18 -17.27
C ARG A 500 0.64 -16.36 -16.09
N GLU A 501 0.64 -15.03 -16.18
CA GLU A 501 1.04 -14.16 -15.05
C GLU A 501 0.09 -14.32 -13.85
N VAL A 502 -1.22 -14.45 -14.09
CA VAL A 502 -2.20 -14.72 -13.02
C VAL A 502 -1.99 -16.10 -12.40
N GLN A 503 -1.66 -17.13 -13.19
CA GLN A 503 -1.36 -18.46 -12.64
C GLN A 503 -0.19 -18.43 -11.66
N LEU A 504 0.91 -17.75 -12.02
CA LEU A 504 2.09 -17.64 -11.17
C LEU A 504 1.74 -16.93 -9.84
N ALA A 505 1.01 -15.83 -9.93
CA ALA A 505 0.61 -15.06 -8.76
C ALA A 505 -0.30 -15.84 -7.83
N LYS A 506 -1.35 -16.46 -8.39
CA LYS A 506 -2.34 -17.18 -7.61
C LYS A 506 -1.76 -18.46 -6.99
N ALA A 507 -0.85 -19.14 -7.69
CA ALA A 507 -0.13 -20.31 -7.20
C ALA A 507 0.77 -19.96 -6.01
N ALA A 508 1.49 -18.84 -6.07
CA ALA A 508 2.36 -18.39 -4.99
C ALA A 508 1.55 -18.09 -3.72
N ILE A 509 0.44 -17.37 -3.84
CA ILE A 509 -0.45 -17.03 -2.72
C ILE A 509 -1.03 -18.31 -2.10
N ASN A 510 -1.59 -19.20 -2.92
CA ASN A 510 -2.17 -20.46 -2.46
C ASN A 510 -1.12 -21.31 -1.71
N ALA A 511 0.09 -21.45 -2.29
CA ALA A 511 1.17 -22.21 -1.67
C ALA A 511 1.59 -21.64 -0.31
N GLY A 512 1.66 -20.31 -0.17
CA GLY A 512 1.92 -19.65 1.11
C GLY A 512 0.85 -19.98 2.16
N ILE A 513 -0.43 -19.88 1.79
CA ILE A 513 -1.57 -20.19 2.66
C ILE A 513 -1.51 -21.65 3.13
N GLN A 514 -1.31 -22.59 2.19
CA GLN A 514 -1.21 -24.03 2.48
C GLN A 514 -0.08 -24.33 3.47
N ILE A 515 1.09 -23.71 3.28
CA ILE A 515 2.24 -23.92 4.17
C ILE A 515 1.98 -23.38 5.57
N LEU A 516 1.36 -22.20 5.71
CA LEU A 516 1.04 -21.64 7.02
C LEU A 516 0.07 -22.52 7.81
N VAL A 517 -0.98 -23.00 7.14
CA VAL A 517 -1.97 -23.90 7.75
C VAL A 517 -1.31 -25.22 8.16
N LYS A 518 -0.49 -25.80 7.28
CA LYS A 518 0.27 -27.03 7.57
C LYS A 518 1.31 -26.86 8.68
N GLU A 519 1.97 -25.71 8.79
CA GLU A 519 2.95 -25.45 9.88
C GLU A 519 2.28 -25.52 11.26
N LYS A 520 0.97 -25.27 11.32
CA LYS A 520 0.17 -25.37 12.54
C LYS A 520 -0.54 -26.71 12.72
N ASP A 521 -0.28 -27.68 11.84
CA ASP A 521 -0.98 -28.97 11.82
C ASP A 521 -2.51 -28.79 11.85
N LEU A 522 -3.01 -27.78 11.13
CA LEU A 522 -4.43 -27.44 11.03
C LEU A 522 -5.02 -27.86 9.68
N ASP A 523 -6.35 -27.98 9.65
CA ASP A 523 -7.14 -27.97 8.42
C ASP A 523 -7.79 -26.60 8.21
N PHE A 524 -8.16 -26.26 6.96
CA PHE A 524 -8.87 -25.01 6.65
C PHE A 524 -10.19 -24.85 7.42
N ASN A 525 -10.81 -25.96 7.80
CA ASN A 525 -12.03 -25.96 8.59
C ASN A 525 -11.82 -25.47 10.03
N ASP A 526 -10.61 -25.57 10.57
CA ASP A 526 -10.27 -25.11 11.93
C ASP A 526 -10.12 -23.58 12.02
N LEU A 527 -9.89 -22.93 10.88
CA LEU A 527 -9.74 -21.48 10.81
C LEU A 527 -11.07 -20.78 11.07
N GLU A 528 -11.02 -19.72 11.88
CA GLU A 528 -12.18 -18.87 12.15
C GLU A 528 -12.47 -17.94 10.98
N TYR A 529 -11.47 -17.17 10.56
CA TYR A 529 -11.58 -16.24 9.44
C TYR A 529 -10.30 -16.19 8.59
N LEU A 530 -10.47 -15.81 7.33
CA LEU A 530 -9.41 -15.23 6.49
C LEU A 530 -9.68 -13.74 6.34
N TYR A 531 -8.83 -12.91 6.93
CA TYR A 531 -8.85 -11.47 6.81
C TYR A 531 -8.07 -11.02 5.58
N LEU A 532 -8.71 -10.26 4.69
CA LEU A 532 -8.10 -9.68 3.50
C LEU A 532 -7.79 -8.20 3.75
N GLY A 533 -6.51 -7.87 3.77
CA GLY A 533 -5.99 -6.51 3.85
C GLY A 533 -5.58 -5.96 2.49
N GLY A 534 -5.22 -4.68 2.49
CA GLY A 534 -4.59 -4.03 1.34
C GLY A 534 -5.56 -3.50 0.29
N GLY A 535 -5.01 -2.68 -0.61
CA GLY A 535 -5.77 -2.02 -1.67
C GLY A 535 -6.50 -3.00 -2.59
N PHE A 536 -5.81 -4.05 -3.05
CA PHE A 536 -6.41 -5.05 -3.93
C PHE A 536 -7.40 -5.95 -3.19
N GLY A 537 -7.04 -6.48 -2.02
CA GLY A 537 -7.89 -7.39 -1.24
C GLY A 537 -9.28 -6.81 -0.94
N ASN A 538 -9.39 -5.49 -0.78
CA ASN A 538 -10.66 -4.83 -0.51
C ASN A 538 -11.62 -4.72 -1.71
N TYR A 539 -11.10 -4.66 -2.94
CA TYR A 539 -11.92 -4.57 -4.16
C TYR A 539 -11.98 -5.88 -4.95
N MET A 540 -11.25 -6.90 -4.47
CA MET A 540 -11.21 -8.21 -5.08
C MET A 540 -12.57 -8.91 -4.97
N ASN A 541 -12.99 -9.56 -6.05
CA ASN A 541 -14.13 -10.47 -6.01
C ASN A 541 -13.72 -11.79 -5.34
N VAL A 542 -14.27 -12.04 -4.15
CA VAL A 542 -13.98 -13.25 -3.36
C VAL A 542 -14.35 -14.52 -4.13
N GLN A 543 -15.48 -14.55 -4.81
CA GLN A 543 -15.91 -15.73 -5.57
C GLN A 543 -14.97 -15.99 -6.75
N SER A 544 -14.50 -14.94 -7.43
CA SER A 544 -13.48 -15.08 -8.47
C SER A 544 -12.16 -15.65 -7.92
N SER A 545 -11.74 -15.22 -6.72
CA SER A 545 -10.52 -15.72 -6.08
C SER A 545 -10.61 -17.19 -5.67
N LEU A 546 -11.78 -17.64 -5.23
CA LEU A 546 -12.08 -19.05 -4.96
C LEU A 546 -12.08 -19.82 -6.27
N GLN A 547 -12.83 -19.36 -7.28
CA GLN A 547 -12.96 -19.99 -8.60
C GLN A 547 -11.61 -20.19 -9.31
N ILE A 548 -10.63 -19.30 -9.15
CA ILE A 548 -9.32 -19.54 -9.77
C ILE A 548 -8.40 -20.40 -8.89
N GLY A 549 -8.83 -20.82 -7.70
CA GLY A 549 -8.01 -21.55 -6.72
C GLY A 549 -6.89 -20.70 -6.12
N MET A 550 -7.08 -19.38 -6.02
CA MET A 550 -6.13 -18.49 -5.33
C MET A 550 -6.29 -18.63 -3.82
N ILE A 551 -7.54 -18.58 -3.37
CA ILE A 551 -7.94 -18.86 -2.00
C ILE A 551 -8.57 -20.26 -1.97
N PRO A 552 -8.20 -21.14 -1.02
CA PRO A 552 -8.81 -22.45 -0.88
C PRO A 552 -10.33 -22.39 -0.71
N LEU A 553 -11.07 -23.25 -1.41
CA LEU A 553 -12.54 -23.27 -1.41
C LEU A 553 -13.15 -23.50 -0.01
N GLU A 554 -12.43 -24.21 0.86
CA GLU A 554 -12.82 -24.48 2.25
C GLU A 554 -12.94 -23.21 3.10
N LEU A 555 -12.41 -22.08 2.63
CA LEU A 555 -12.53 -20.78 3.28
C LEU A 555 -13.76 -19.99 2.81
N ASP A 556 -14.57 -20.52 1.88
CA ASP A 556 -15.81 -19.87 1.48
C ASP A 556 -16.71 -19.61 2.70
N GLY A 557 -17.30 -18.42 2.74
CA GLY A 557 -18.07 -17.92 3.90
C GLY A 557 -17.25 -17.49 5.13
N LYS A 558 -15.93 -17.68 5.16
CA LYS A 558 -15.03 -17.26 6.28
C LYS A 558 -14.19 -16.03 5.97
N ILE A 559 -14.35 -15.43 4.79
CA ILE A 559 -13.49 -14.35 4.30
C ILE A 559 -14.05 -12.98 4.70
N LYS A 560 -13.18 -12.12 5.24
CA LYS A 560 -13.51 -10.76 5.69
C LYS A 560 -12.54 -9.74 5.14
N SER A 561 -13.00 -8.79 4.33
CA SER A 561 -12.20 -7.63 3.97
C SER A 561 -12.08 -6.67 5.17
N ILE A 562 -10.86 -6.21 5.46
CA ILE A 562 -10.58 -5.27 6.57
C ILE A 562 -10.03 -3.91 6.11
N GLY A 563 -10.01 -3.65 4.80
CA GLY A 563 -9.62 -2.37 4.23
C GLY A 563 -8.13 -2.04 4.44
N ASN A 564 -7.79 -0.77 4.68
CA ASN A 564 -6.42 -0.38 5.06
C ASN A 564 -6.12 -0.79 6.52
N CYS A 565 -5.72 -2.04 6.70
CA CYS A 565 -5.40 -2.63 7.99
C CYS A 565 -4.10 -2.07 8.59
N ALA A 566 -3.12 -1.65 7.77
CA ALA A 566 -1.90 -1.00 8.25
C ALA A 566 -2.24 0.35 8.92
N GLY A 567 -3.06 1.17 8.27
CA GLY A 567 -3.59 2.42 8.81
C GLY A 567 -4.38 2.21 10.11
N SER A 568 -5.33 1.27 10.14
CA SER A 568 -6.10 0.96 11.35
C SER A 568 -5.20 0.49 12.50
N GLY A 569 -4.23 -0.38 12.24
CA GLY A 569 -3.30 -0.86 13.27
C GLY A 569 -2.38 0.25 13.80
N ALA A 570 -1.94 1.16 12.94
CA ALA A 570 -1.16 2.33 13.35
C ALA A 570 -1.96 3.26 14.29
N LYS A 571 -3.26 3.45 14.03
CA LYS A 571 -4.16 4.19 14.95
C LYS A 571 -4.28 3.49 16.30
N MET A 572 -4.48 2.16 16.30
CA MET A 572 -4.56 1.38 17.54
C MET A 572 -3.27 1.49 18.37
N TYR A 573 -2.12 1.40 17.71
CA TYR A 573 -0.80 1.52 18.33
C TYR A 573 -0.56 2.92 18.93
N LEU A 574 -1.04 3.97 18.26
CA LEU A 574 -0.97 5.36 18.73
C LEU A 574 -1.91 5.60 19.94
N LEU A 575 -3.13 5.07 19.86
CA LEU A 575 -4.21 5.39 20.79
C LEU A 575 -4.28 4.49 22.03
N SER A 576 -3.51 3.40 22.09
CA SER A 576 -3.51 2.48 23.24
C SER A 576 -2.12 1.90 23.54
N LYS A 577 -1.62 2.19 24.74
CA LYS A 577 -0.40 1.57 25.30
C LYS A 577 -0.54 0.05 25.43
N GLU A 578 -1.74 -0.45 25.70
CA GLU A 578 -2.01 -1.88 25.81
C GLU A 578 -1.78 -2.59 24.49
N TYR A 579 -2.33 -2.05 23.38
CA TYR A 579 -2.08 -2.61 22.05
C TYR A 579 -0.64 -2.43 21.58
N ARG A 580 -0.03 -1.29 21.96
CA ARG A 580 1.40 -1.06 21.75
C ARG A 580 2.26 -2.18 22.34
N ASN A 581 2.02 -2.51 23.61
CA ASN A 581 2.75 -3.56 24.31
C ASN A 581 2.39 -4.96 23.78
N LEU A 582 1.11 -5.20 23.48
CA LEU A 582 0.63 -6.48 22.95
C LEU A 582 1.38 -6.85 21.67
N ILE A 583 1.41 -5.97 20.68
CA ILE A 583 2.01 -6.30 19.39
C ILE A 583 3.53 -6.40 19.46
N ILE A 584 4.19 -5.62 20.32
CA ILE A 584 5.63 -5.79 20.59
C ILE A 584 5.91 -7.19 21.14
N ASP A 585 5.15 -7.65 22.14
CA ASP A 585 5.28 -8.99 22.72
C ASP A 585 5.03 -10.10 21.68
N LYS A 586 3.97 -9.94 20.87
CA LYS A 586 3.63 -10.92 19.82
C LYS A 586 4.65 -10.97 18.71
N VAL A 587 5.19 -9.84 18.27
CA VAL A 587 6.24 -9.83 17.24
C VAL A 587 7.53 -10.47 17.77
N ASN A 588 7.92 -10.18 19.02
CA ASN A 588 9.12 -10.78 19.63
C ASN A 588 9.06 -12.30 19.74
N THR A 589 7.86 -12.87 19.84
CA THR A 589 7.64 -14.31 19.90
C THR A 589 7.21 -14.91 18.55
N SER A 590 7.02 -14.08 17.52
CA SER A 590 6.59 -14.52 16.20
C SER A 590 7.69 -15.26 15.44
N LYS A 591 7.29 -16.14 14.53
CA LYS A 591 8.20 -16.87 13.64
C LYS A 591 7.97 -16.45 12.19
N TYR A 592 9.05 -16.13 11.48
CA TYR A 592 9.03 -16.00 10.03
C TYR A 592 9.35 -17.34 9.36
N ILE A 593 8.53 -17.78 8.41
CA ILE A 593 8.84 -18.92 7.55
C ILE A 593 9.41 -18.43 6.22
N GLU A 594 10.66 -18.80 5.96
CA GLU A 594 11.27 -18.65 4.64
C GLU A 594 10.73 -19.73 3.70
N LEU A 595 9.81 -19.37 2.81
CA LEU A 595 9.15 -20.29 1.89
C LEU A 595 10.12 -20.88 0.88
N SER A 596 11.17 -20.15 0.49
CA SER A 596 12.18 -20.66 -0.45
C SER A 596 12.96 -21.87 0.09
N ASN A 597 12.98 -22.03 1.42
CA ASN A 597 13.65 -23.15 2.09
C ASN A 597 12.70 -24.34 2.38
N ARG A 598 11.41 -24.23 2.03
CA ARG A 598 10.44 -25.32 2.22
C ARG A 598 10.44 -26.21 1.00
N LYS A 599 10.69 -27.50 1.22
CA LYS A 599 10.69 -28.51 0.14
C LYS A 599 9.32 -28.60 -0.52
N GLU A 600 8.27 -28.47 0.28
CA GLU A 600 6.89 -28.60 -0.19
C GLU A 600 6.38 -27.35 -0.93
N PHE A 601 7.07 -26.20 -0.85
CA PHE A 601 6.62 -24.99 -1.55
C PHE A 601 6.52 -25.21 -3.05
N GLN A 602 7.51 -25.88 -3.63
CA GLN A 602 7.49 -26.17 -5.06
C GLN A 602 6.30 -27.06 -5.45
N ASP A 603 5.95 -28.04 -4.62
CA ASP A 603 4.83 -28.94 -4.87
C ASP A 603 3.49 -28.19 -4.80
N TYR A 604 3.28 -27.40 -3.74
CA TYR A 604 2.09 -26.57 -3.62
C TYR A 604 1.99 -25.52 -4.72
N PHE A 605 3.11 -24.90 -5.10
CA PHE A 605 3.15 -23.93 -6.19
C PHE A 605 2.77 -24.57 -7.53
N VAL A 606 3.37 -25.71 -7.88
CA VAL A 606 3.07 -26.41 -9.14
C VAL A 606 1.61 -26.86 -9.18
N ASN A 607 1.09 -27.44 -8.10
CA ASN A 607 -0.31 -27.83 -8.01
C ASN A 607 -1.22 -26.59 -8.10
N GLY A 608 -0.82 -25.51 -7.44
CA GLY A 608 -1.51 -24.23 -7.44
C GLY A 608 -1.52 -23.50 -8.78
N MET A 609 -0.80 -23.97 -9.81
CA MET A 609 -0.88 -23.38 -11.16
C MET A 609 -2.19 -23.76 -11.89
N MET A 610 -2.75 -24.92 -11.58
CA MET A 610 -3.99 -25.42 -12.19
C MET A 610 -5.19 -24.61 -11.67
N MET A 611 -6.13 -24.25 -12.53
CA MET A 611 -7.36 -23.54 -12.16
C MET A 611 -8.40 -24.52 -11.59
N GLU A 612 -9.10 -24.10 -10.52
CA GLU A 612 -10.15 -24.91 -9.92
C GLU A 612 -11.48 -24.66 -10.65
N ARG A 613 -11.97 -25.60 -11.47
CA ARG A 613 -13.29 -25.43 -12.10
C ARG A 613 -14.41 -25.72 -11.10
N ILE A 614 -14.73 -24.75 -10.23
CA ILE A 614 -15.68 -24.95 -9.12
C ILE A 614 -17.14 -24.93 -9.59
N TYR A 615 -17.49 -24.04 -10.52
CA TYR A 615 -18.79 -24.07 -11.19
C TYR A 615 -18.73 -24.93 -12.46
N GLU A 616 -19.64 -25.92 -12.57
CA GLU A 616 -19.96 -26.55 -13.85
C GLU A 616 -20.55 -25.50 -14.81
N PRO A 617 -20.29 -25.60 -16.14
CA PRO A 617 -20.97 -24.73 -17.10
C PRO A 617 -22.48 -24.89 -16.88
N ALA A 618 -23.22 -23.77 -16.85
CA ALA A 618 -24.63 -23.77 -16.48
C ALA A 618 -25.37 -24.89 -17.23
N GLN A 619 -25.80 -25.92 -16.51
CA GLN A 619 -26.49 -27.03 -17.12
C GLN A 619 -27.88 -26.56 -17.56
N LYS A 620 -28.16 -26.72 -18.86
CA LYS A 620 -29.47 -26.72 -19.53
C LYS A 620 -30.67 -26.40 -18.63
N TYR A 621 -31.23 -25.20 -18.78
CA TYR A 621 -32.68 -25.03 -18.61
C TYR A 621 -33.37 -25.76 -19.77
N THR A 622 -33.61 -27.07 -19.65
CA THR A 622 -34.56 -27.76 -20.53
C THR A 622 -35.96 -27.24 -20.21
N GLN A 623 -36.41 -26.23 -20.96
CA GLN A 623 -37.84 -26.06 -21.21
C GLN A 623 -38.36 -27.28 -21.98
N ASN A 624 -39.54 -27.75 -21.58
CA ASN A 624 -40.39 -28.78 -22.18
C ASN A 624 -40.08 -30.25 -21.85
N GLN A 625 -40.73 -30.76 -20.81
CA GLN A 625 -41.75 -31.82 -20.95
C GLN A 625 -42.87 -31.45 -19.96
N GLY A 626 -44.07 -31.10 -20.39
CA GLY A 626 -44.99 -32.01 -21.06
C GLY A 626 -46.09 -32.33 -20.05
N ILE A 627 -47.22 -31.65 -20.19
CA ILE A 627 -48.45 -31.97 -19.47
C ILE A 627 -48.79 -33.44 -19.75
N THR A 628 -48.81 -34.26 -18.71
CA THR A 628 -49.69 -35.42 -18.64
C THR A 628 -50.37 -35.40 -17.28
N VAL A 629 -51.61 -34.92 -17.32
CA VAL A 629 -52.64 -35.29 -16.36
C VAL A 629 -52.84 -36.78 -16.51
N ASP A 630 -52.67 -37.55 -15.44
CA ASP A 630 -53.54 -38.71 -15.21
C ASP A 630 -53.62 -39.06 -13.72
N THR A 631 -54.87 -39.17 -13.31
CA THR A 631 -55.43 -39.51 -12.01
C THR A 631 -55.12 -40.94 -11.59
N PHE A 632 -54.78 -41.16 -10.32
CA PHE A 632 -55.59 -41.89 -9.32
C PHE A 632 -54.96 -41.81 -7.93
#